data_AF-A0A0C2BU26-F1
#
_entry.id   AF-A0A0C2BU26-F1
#
_cell.length_a   1.000
_cell.length_b   1.000
_cell.length_c   1.000
_cell.angle_alpha   90.00
_cell.angle_beta   90.00
_cell.angle_gamma   90.00
#
_symmetry.space_group_name_H-M   'P 1'
#
loop_
_entity.id
_entity.type
_entity.pdbx_description
1 polymer ?
#
loop_
_entity_poly.entity_id
_entity_poly.type
_entity_poly.pdbx_seq_one_letter_code
_entity_poly.pdbx_strand_id
1 'polypeptide(L)'
;MHFMTMPWKLLFATIPPTDYWGGWACFVVSIFMIGCLTALVGDLASQFGCWVNLKDSVTAISFVALGTSVPDTFASKVSAVQDKYADNSIGNVTGSNAVNVFLGIGIAWSVAAIYHFFNGTKFLVDPGNLGFSVLVFCLEACACITIIVLRRGKLVGGELGGPVKYRVMTSTFFMSLWFLYLILSALEAYCVIKGF
;
A
#
# COMPACT_ATOMS: atom_id res chain seq x y z
N MET A 1 13.76 22.42 -5.01
CA MET A 1 12.93 21.62 -4.06
C MET A 1 11.87 22.44 -3.34
N HIS A 2 12.20 23.59 -2.74
CA HIS A 2 11.23 24.33 -1.92
C HIS A 2 9.94 24.72 -2.67
N PHE A 3 10.07 25.28 -3.89
CA PHE A 3 8.94 25.73 -4.72
C PHE A 3 7.96 24.60 -5.08
N MET A 4 8.46 23.41 -5.42
CA MET A 4 7.62 22.25 -5.75
C MET A 4 6.85 21.71 -4.53
N THR A 5 7.40 21.89 -3.33
CA THR A 5 6.74 21.48 -2.08
C THR A 5 5.87 22.56 -1.45
N MET A 6 5.88 23.80 -1.98
CA MET A 6 5.16 24.94 -1.39
C MET A 6 3.65 24.69 -1.25
N PRO A 7 2.94 24.14 -2.26
CA PRO A 7 1.51 23.87 -2.11
C PRO A 7 1.24 22.93 -0.93
N TRP A 8 2.04 21.88 -0.78
CA TRP A 8 1.92 20.94 0.32
C TRP A 8 2.31 21.55 1.67
N LYS A 9 3.35 22.36 1.72
CA LYS A 9 3.74 23.07 2.95
C LYS A 9 2.66 24.02 3.42
N LEU A 10 2.00 24.74 2.50
CA LEU A 10 0.90 25.65 2.83
C LEU A 10 -0.35 24.88 3.27
N LEU A 11 -0.68 23.79 2.58
CA LEU A 11 -1.84 22.96 2.91
C LEU A 11 -1.67 22.28 4.28
N PHE A 12 -0.47 21.80 4.62
CA PHE A 12 -0.20 21.20 5.92
C PHE A 12 0.13 22.21 7.02
N ALA A 13 0.39 23.49 6.69
CA ALA A 13 0.55 24.55 7.70
C ALA A 13 -0.74 24.87 8.46
N THR A 14 -1.91 24.42 7.97
CA THR A 14 -3.17 24.55 8.69
C THR A 14 -3.35 23.50 9.79
N ILE A 15 -2.45 22.51 9.88
CA ILE A 15 -2.47 21.53 10.97
C ILE A 15 -2.04 22.24 12.26
N PRO A 16 -2.82 22.18 13.35
CA PRO A 16 -2.48 22.83 14.60
C PRO A 16 -1.22 22.20 15.22
N PRO A 17 -0.41 22.97 15.97
CA PRO A 17 0.80 22.47 16.60
C PRO A 17 0.49 21.40 17.66
N THR A 18 1.47 20.53 17.92
CA THR A 18 1.35 19.37 18.83
C THR A 18 1.12 19.75 20.29
N ASP A 19 1.42 20.99 20.67
CA ASP A 19 1.21 21.49 22.03
C ASP A 19 -0.26 21.75 22.35
N TYR A 20 -1.11 21.87 21.32
CA TYR A 20 -2.53 22.14 21.49
C TYR A 20 -3.26 20.86 21.91
N TRP A 21 -4.00 20.95 23.00
CA TRP A 21 -4.86 19.89 23.51
C TRP A 21 -4.14 18.53 23.69
N GLY A 22 -2.88 18.57 24.12
CA GLY A 22 -2.07 17.37 24.30
C GLY A 22 -1.81 16.58 23.01
N GLY A 23 -1.85 17.24 21.85
CA GLY A 23 -1.60 16.64 20.54
C GLY A 23 -2.85 16.11 19.83
N TRP A 24 -3.99 16.03 20.50
CA TRP A 24 -5.24 15.51 19.90
C TRP A 24 -5.75 16.36 18.74
N ALA A 25 -5.63 17.69 18.85
CA ALA A 25 -6.02 18.59 17.77
C ALA A 25 -5.18 18.35 16.51
N CYS A 26 -3.86 18.20 16.66
CA CYS A 26 -2.95 17.89 15.57
C CYS A 26 -3.30 16.54 14.92
N PHE A 27 -3.55 15.52 15.74
CA PHE A 27 -3.89 14.18 15.28
C PHE A 27 -5.18 14.13 14.44
N VAL A 28 -6.28 14.68 14.94
CA VAL A 28 -7.58 14.64 14.26
C VAL A 28 -7.56 15.41 12.95
N VAL A 29 -7.00 16.63 12.96
CA VAL A 29 -6.91 17.46 11.74
C VAL A 29 -5.99 16.82 10.70
N SER A 30 -4.88 16.20 11.13
CA SER A 30 -3.97 15.48 10.23
C SER A 30 -4.66 14.29 9.57
N ILE A 31 -5.39 13.47 10.33
CA ILE A 31 -6.13 12.32 9.78
C ILE A 31 -7.16 12.80 8.75
N PHE A 32 -7.92 13.83 9.07
CA PHE A 32 -8.91 14.38 8.13
C PHE A 32 -8.26 14.88 6.84
N MET A 33 -7.18 15.67 6.95
CA MET A 33 -6.45 16.18 5.78
C MET A 33 -5.85 15.06 4.93
N ILE A 34 -5.25 14.04 5.55
CA ILE A 34 -4.74 12.85 4.84
C ILE A 34 -5.87 12.12 4.14
N GLY A 35 -7.04 11.98 4.78
CA GLY A 35 -8.23 11.38 4.17
C GLY A 35 -8.70 12.14 2.92
N CYS A 36 -8.87 13.47 3.02
CA CYS A 36 -9.24 14.31 1.87
C CYS A 36 -8.21 14.25 0.75
N LEU A 37 -6.92 14.33 1.07
CA LEU A 37 -5.85 14.25 0.09
C LEU A 37 -5.83 12.89 -0.60
N THR A 38 -6.03 11.80 0.14
CA THR A 38 -6.04 10.43 -0.40
C THR A 38 -7.22 10.24 -1.35
N ALA A 39 -8.40 10.77 -1.02
CA ALA A 39 -9.55 10.75 -1.92
C ALA A 39 -9.26 11.49 -3.23
N LEU A 40 -8.71 12.70 -3.15
CA LEU A 40 -8.34 13.50 -4.32
C LEU A 40 -7.27 12.81 -5.19
N VAL A 41 -6.25 12.21 -4.56
CA VAL A 41 -5.21 11.46 -5.27
C VAL A 41 -5.80 10.22 -5.96
N GLY A 42 -6.75 9.53 -5.34
CA GLY A 42 -7.45 8.39 -5.94
C GLY A 42 -8.23 8.76 -7.20
N ASP A 43 -8.96 9.87 -7.16
CA ASP A 43 -9.71 10.39 -8.31
C ASP A 43 -8.76 10.81 -9.44
N LEU A 44 -7.69 11.52 -9.12
CA LEU A 44 -6.68 11.94 -10.10
C LEU A 44 -5.95 10.75 -10.72
N ALA A 45 -5.63 9.73 -9.93
CA ALA A 45 -4.99 8.52 -10.43
C ALA A 45 -5.90 7.80 -11.44
N SER A 46 -7.20 7.71 -11.15
CA SER A 46 -8.18 7.09 -12.04
C SER A 46 -8.35 7.88 -13.35
N GLN A 47 -8.43 9.21 -13.28
CA GLN A 47 -8.47 10.07 -14.46
C GLN A 47 -7.19 9.96 -15.31
N PHE A 48 -6.03 9.93 -14.66
CA PHE A 48 -4.76 9.72 -15.35
C PHE A 48 -4.70 8.35 -16.04
N GLY A 49 -5.18 7.30 -15.38
CA GLY A 49 -5.35 5.97 -15.97
C GLY A 49 -6.13 6.03 -17.28
N CYS A 50 -7.27 6.72 -17.28
CA CYS A 50 -8.07 6.95 -18.48
C CYS A 50 -7.30 7.69 -19.59
N TRP A 51 -6.50 8.72 -19.27
CA TRP A 51 -5.73 9.46 -20.27
C TRP A 51 -4.63 8.64 -20.93
N VAL A 52 -4.00 7.75 -20.17
CA VAL A 52 -2.93 6.86 -20.67
C VAL A 52 -3.49 5.54 -21.20
N ASN A 53 -4.82 5.40 -21.22
CA ASN A 53 -5.54 4.20 -21.68
C ASN A 53 -5.14 2.94 -20.88
N LEU A 54 -4.96 3.12 -19.57
CA LEU A 54 -4.73 2.04 -18.61
C LEU A 54 -6.05 1.60 -17.99
N LYS A 55 -6.29 0.28 -17.95
CA LYS A 55 -7.43 -0.29 -17.20
C LYS A 55 -7.36 0.10 -15.72
N ASP A 56 -8.51 0.38 -15.13
CA ASP A 56 -8.63 0.78 -13.72
C ASP A 56 -7.93 -0.18 -12.76
N SER A 57 -8.05 -1.49 -13.01
CA SER A 57 -7.37 -2.52 -12.20
C SER A 57 -5.84 -2.41 -12.26
N VAL A 58 -5.27 -2.10 -13.43
CA VAL A 58 -3.83 -1.91 -13.61
C VAL A 58 -3.37 -0.60 -12.97
N THR A 59 -4.15 0.47 -13.11
CA THR A 59 -3.89 1.76 -12.46
C THR A 59 -3.91 1.63 -10.92
N ALA A 60 -4.84 0.86 -10.38
CA ALA A 60 -4.97 0.62 -8.95
C ALA A 60 -3.77 -0.14 -8.37
N ILE A 61 -3.38 -1.28 -8.97
CA ILE A 61 -2.25 -2.09 -8.46
C ILE A 61 -0.88 -1.45 -8.68
N SER A 62 -0.77 -0.46 -9.58
CA SER A 62 0.48 0.24 -9.87
C SER A 62 0.56 1.58 -9.16
N PHE A 63 -0.14 2.60 -9.66
CA PHE A 63 0.00 3.99 -9.20
C PHE A 63 -0.61 4.21 -7.82
N VAL A 64 -1.82 3.71 -7.59
CA VAL A 64 -2.52 3.92 -6.31
C VAL A 64 -1.82 3.13 -5.21
N ALA A 65 -1.55 1.84 -5.43
CA ALA A 65 -0.87 0.99 -4.46
C ALA A 65 0.56 1.48 -4.13
N LEU A 66 1.33 1.92 -5.13
CA LEU A 66 2.65 2.51 -4.90
C LEU A 66 2.54 3.84 -4.13
N GLY A 67 1.59 4.69 -4.51
CA GLY A 67 1.37 6.00 -3.91
C GLY A 67 1.09 5.94 -2.40
N THR A 68 0.34 4.94 -1.94
CA THR A 68 0.05 4.72 -0.51
C THR A 68 1.16 3.96 0.21
N SER A 69 1.78 2.96 -0.44
CA SER A 69 2.76 2.08 0.22
C SER A 69 4.16 2.69 0.36
N VAL A 70 4.54 3.64 -0.50
CA VAL A 70 5.86 4.30 -0.42
C VAL A 70 6.02 5.13 0.86
N PRO A 71 5.07 6.01 1.24
CA PRO A 71 5.07 6.68 2.54
C PRO A 71 5.16 5.70 3.71
N ASP A 72 4.35 4.63 3.71
CA ASP A 72 4.35 3.60 4.76
C ASP A 72 5.69 2.88 4.87
N THR A 73 6.34 2.63 3.73
CA THR A 73 7.68 2.04 3.67
C THR A 73 8.72 2.97 4.30
N PHE A 74 8.64 4.28 4.01
CA PHE A 74 9.54 5.26 4.63
C PHE A 74 9.30 5.39 6.13
N ALA A 75 8.04 5.43 6.58
CA ALA A 75 7.71 5.45 8.00
C ALA A 75 8.23 4.20 8.73
N SER A 76 8.01 3.02 8.16
CA SER A 76 8.51 1.73 8.66
C SER A 76 10.03 1.68 8.70
N LYS A 77 10.71 2.19 7.67
CA LYS A 77 12.18 2.27 7.65
C LYS A 77 12.68 3.19 8.75
N VAL A 78 12.09 4.37 8.92
CA VAL A 78 12.50 5.33 9.95
C VAL A 78 12.32 4.72 11.33
N SER A 79 11.17 4.09 11.61
CA SER A 79 10.93 3.43 12.89
C SER A 79 11.88 2.25 13.13
N ALA A 80 12.19 1.44 12.11
CA ALA A 80 13.15 0.34 12.22
C ALA A 80 14.60 0.80 12.49
N VAL A 81 15.00 1.97 11.99
CA VAL A 81 16.35 2.52 12.23
C VAL A 81 16.46 3.18 13.61
N GLN A 82 15.36 3.77 14.08
CA GLN A 82 15.33 4.48 15.36
C GLN A 82 15.05 3.58 16.57
N ASP A 83 14.41 2.44 16.35
CA ASP A 83 14.07 1.47 17.39
C ASP A 83 15.08 0.32 17.42
N LYS A 84 15.52 -0.07 18.62
CA LYS A 84 16.52 -1.13 18.82
C LYS A 84 16.02 -2.51 18.35
N TYR A 85 14.72 -2.77 18.50
CA TYR A 85 14.12 -4.07 18.16
C TYR A 85 13.20 -3.99 16.93
N ALA A 86 13.02 -2.80 16.37
CA ALA A 86 12.14 -2.53 15.23
C ALA A 86 10.68 -2.96 15.44
N ASP A 87 10.22 -3.08 16.69
CA ASP A 87 8.85 -3.47 17.04
C ASP A 87 7.85 -2.46 16.47
N ASN A 88 8.20 -1.17 16.51
CA ASN A 88 7.40 -0.10 15.92
C ASN A 88 7.23 -0.23 14.40
N SER A 89 8.24 -0.77 13.70
CA SER A 89 8.14 -1.03 12.26
C SER A 89 7.18 -2.19 11.97
N ILE A 90 7.20 -3.24 12.79
CA ILE A 90 6.29 -4.39 12.64
C ILE A 90 4.84 -3.95 12.89
N GLY A 91 4.62 -3.14 13.94
CA GLY A 91 3.32 -2.55 14.23
C GLY A 91 2.80 -1.70 13.07
N ASN A 92 3.65 -0.86 12.47
CA ASN A 92 3.26 -0.01 11.35
C ASN A 92 2.88 -0.83 10.10
N VAL A 93 3.71 -1.81 9.70
CA VAL A 93 3.45 -2.63 8.50
C VAL A 93 2.22 -3.53 8.70
N THR A 94 2.06 -4.13 9.88
CA THR A 94 0.94 -5.04 10.14
C THR A 94 -0.36 -4.25 10.32
N GLY A 95 -0.31 -3.13 11.06
CA GLY A 95 -1.46 -2.27 11.33
C GLY A 95 -2.02 -1.61 10.06
N SER A 96 -1.15 -1.02 9.23
CA SER A 96 -1.57 -0.38 7.96
C SER A 96 -2.27 -1.37 7.03
N ASN A 97 -1.71 -2.56 6.81
CA ASN A 97 -2.31 -3.60 5.99
C ASN A 97 -3.63 -4.13 6.57
N ALA A 98 -3.70 -4.33 7.89
CA ALA A 98 -4.93 -4.74 8.56
C ALA A 98 -6.04 -3.69 8.39
N VAL A 99 -5.72 -2.40 8.55
CA VAL A 99 -6.68 -1.31 8.31
C VAL A 99 -7.13 -1.28 6.85
N ASN A 100 -6.25 -1.46 5.88
CA ASN A 100 -6.64 -1.48 4.46
C ASN A 100 -7.63 -2.61 4.13
N VAL A 101 -7.38 -3.81 4.63
CA VAL A 101 -8.23 -4.98 4.36
C VAL A 101 -9.52 -4.93 5.19
N PHE A 102 -9.42 -4.79 6.51
CA PHE A 102 -10.58 -4.90 7.39
C PHE A 102 -11.43 -3.63 7.41
N LEU A 103 -10.80 -2.46 7.50
CA LEU A 103 -11.55 -1.20 7.55
C LEU A 103 -11.81 -0.69 6.13
N GLY A 104 -10.79 -0.63 5.26
CA GLY A 104 -10.94 -0.12 3.90
C GLY A 104 -11.95 -0.93 3.08
N ILE A 105 -11.66 -2.21 2.83
CA ILE A 105 -12.56 -3.08 2.06
C ILE A 105 -13.77 -3.50 2.89
N GLY A 106 -13.56 -3.91 4.14
CA GLY A 106 -14.63 -4.47 4.98
C GLY A 106 -15.75 -3.47 5.31
N ILE A 107 -15.45 -2.21 5.63
CA ILE A 107 -16.49 -1.20 5.89
C ILE A 107 -17.22 -0.84 4.59
N ALA A 108 -16.48 -0.60 3.50
CA ALA A 108 -17.09 -0.26 2.20
C ALA A 108 -18.06 -1.35 1.73
N TRP A 109 -17.66 -2.63 1.82
CA TRP A 109 -18.52 -3.76 1.50
C TRP A 109 -19.73 -3.83 2.43
N SER A 110 -19.52 -3.69 3.74
CA SER A 110 -20.62 -3.75 4.72
C SER A 110 -21.67 -2.67 4.46
N VAL A 111 -21.25 -1.44 4.18
CA VAL A 111 -22.14 -0.32 3.84
C VAL A 111 -22.92 -0.62 2.56
N ALA A 112 -22.25 -1.10 1.51
CA ALA A 112 -22.90 -1.45 0.25
C ALA A 112 -23.94 -2.58 0.44
N ALA A 113 -23.57 -3.65 1.16
CA ALA A 113 -24.46 -4.77 1.44
C ALA A 113 -25.71 -4.34 2.22
N ILE A 114 -25.55 -3.49 3.24
CA ILE A 114 -26.66 -2.93 4.02
C ILE A 114 -27.58 -2.08 3.14
N TYR A 115 -27.03 -1.21 2.29
CA TYR A 115 -27.81 -0.40 1.36
C TYR A 115 -28.65 -1.25 0.40
N HIS A 116 -28.04 -2.28 -0.20
CA HIS A 116 -28.74 -3.18 -1.11
C HIS A 116 -29.83 -4.01 -0.40
N PHE A 117 -29.58 -4.43 0.84
CA PHE A 117 -30.57 -5.13 1.67
C PHE A 117 -31.82 -4.27 1.91
N PHE A 118 -31.66 -2.99 2.29
CA PHE A 118 -32.80 -2.09 2.52
C PHE A 118 -33.58 -1.75 1.25
N ASN A 119 -32.89 -1.73 0.09
CA ASN A 119 -33.53 -1.47 -1.20
C ASN A 119 -34.08 -2.73 -1.89
N GLY A 120 -33.98 -3.90 -1.25
CA GLY A 120 -34.46 -5.18 -1.83
C GLY A 120 -33.71 -5.61 -3.09
N THR A 121 -32.50 -5.09 -3.32
CA THR A 121 -31.66 -5.42 -4.49
C THR A 121 -30.55 -6.39 -4.10
N LYS A 122 -30.08 -7.21 -5.04
CA LYS A 122 -28.96 -8.12 -4.78
C LYS A 122 -27.64 -7.38 -4.96
N PHE A 123 -26.75 -7.50 -3.98
CA PHE A 123 -25.38 -7.01 -4.09
C PHE A 123 -24.52 -8.08 -4.79
N LEU A 124 -24.22 -7.87 -6.07
CA LEU A 124 -23.36 -8.73 -6.88
C LEU A 124 -22.08 -7.96 -7.22
N VAL A 125 -20.93 -8.57 -6.94
CA VAL A 125 -19.61 -8.00 -7.23
C VAL A 125 -18.84 -8.99 -8.07
N ASP A 126 -18.50 -8.60 -9.29
CA ASP A 126 -17.68 -9.42 -10.17
C ASP A 126 -16.22 -9.40 -9.68
N PRO A 127 -15.59 -10.56 -9.45
CA PRO A 127 -14.22 -10.63 -8.94
C PRO A 127 -13.17 -10.19 -9.97
N GLY A 128 -13.53 -10.09 -11.25
CA GLY A 128 -12.64 -9.66 -12.33
C GLY A 128 -11.31 -10.43 -12.33
N ASN A 129 -10.20 -9.69 -12.42
CA ASN A 129 -8.83 -10.22 -12.40
C ASN A 129 -8.23 -10.39 -11.00
N LEU A 130 -9.03 -10.22 -9.94
CA LEU A 130 -8.56 -10.25 -8.57
C LEU A 130 -8.00 -11.62 -8.20
N GLY A 131 -8.68 -12.70 -8.59
CA GLY A 131 -8.28 -14.08 -8.27
C GLY A 131 -6.89 -14.42 -8.81
N PHE A 132 -6.63 -14.10 -10.08
CA PHE A 132 -5.32 -14.28 -10.70
C PHE A 132 -4.23 -13.47 -9.98
N SER A 133 -4.49 -12.18 -9.75
CA SER A 133 -3.52 -11.29 -9.09
C SER A 133 -3.19 -11.74 -7.67
N VAL A 134 -4.18 -12.20 -6.90
CA VAL A 134 -3.99 -12.72 -5.54
C VAL A 134 -3.15 -14.00 -5.57
N LEU A 135 -3.35 -14.89 -6.54
CA LEU A 135 -2.52 -16.10 -6.66
C LEU A 135 -1.06 -15.76 -6.92
N VAL A 136 -0.79 -14.89 -7.90
CA VAL A 136 0.59 -14.45 -8.22
C VAL A 136 1.24 -13.82 -6.98
N PHE A 137 0.51 -12.93 -6.31
CA PHE A 137 0.96 -12.30 -5.06
C PHE A 137 1.32 -13.34 -3.98
N CYS A 138 0.46 -14.35 -3.76
CA CYS A 138 0.71 -15.39 -2.76
C CYS A 138 1.96 -16.23 -3.09
N LEU A 139 2.18 -16.57 -4.36
CA LEU A 139 3.37 -17.31 -4.79
C LEU A 139 4.65 -16.49 -4.57
N GLU A 140 4.63 -15.22 -4.95
CA GLU A 140 5.75 -14.31 -4.73
C GLU A 140 6.00 -14.04 -3.23
N ALA A 141 4.93 -13.90 -2.44
CA ALA A 141 5.03 -13.75 -0.98
C ALA A 141 5.69 -14.96 -0.33
N CYS A 142 5.33 -16.19 -0.75
CA CYS A 142 6.00 -17.41 -0.30
C CYS A 142 7.50 -17.39 -0.61
N ALA A 143 7.89 -16.96 -1.82
CA ALA A 143 9.29 -16.81 -2.20
C ALA A 143 10.02 -15.76 -1.34
N CYS A 144 9.40 -14.60 -1.12
CA CYS A 144 9.91 -13.53 -0.26
C CYS A 144 10.13 -13.99 1.17
N ILE A 145 9.11 -14.62 1.79
CA ILE A 145 9.18 -15.16 3.15
C ILE A 145 10.29 -16.20 3.26
N THR A 146 10.37 -17.12 2.30
CA THR A 146 11.43 -18.15 2.27
C THR A 146 12.82 -17.51 2.29
N ILE A 147 13.05 -16.50 1.44
CA ILE A 147 14.33 -15.79 1.38
C ILE A 147 14.61 -15.04 2.68
N ILE A 148 13.61 -14.36 3.26
CA ILE A 148 13.77 -13.66 4.55
C ILE A 148 14.16 -14.65 5.65
N VAL A 149 13.49 -15.79 5.76
CA VAL A 149 13.79 -16.84 6.75
C VAL A 149 15.21 -17.39 6.54
N LEU A 150 15.62 -17.66 5.30
CA LEU A 150 16.98 -18.10 4.99
C LEU A 150 18.03 -17.06 5.39
N ARG A 151 17.76 -15.76 5.16
CA ARG A 151 18.66 -14.66 5.56
C ARG A 151 18.77 -14.48 7.06
N ARG A 152 17.77 -14.89 7.85
CA ARG A 152 17.84 -14.89 9.31
C ARG A 152 18.78 -15.97 9.87
N GLY A 153 19.18 -16.96 9.05
CA GLY A 153 20.13 -17.97 9.44
C GLY A 153 21.48 -17.40 9.90
N LYS A 154 22.16 -18.13 10.80
CA LYS A 154 23.46 -17.73 11.40
C LYS A 154 24.57 -17.42 10.38
N LEU A 155 24.47 -17.96 9.16
CA LEU A 155 25.42 -17.73 8.07
C LEU A 155 25.36 -16.30 7.51
N VAL A 156 24.20 -15.66 7.55
CA VAL A 156 23.98 -14.33 6.94
C VAL A 156 23.71 -13.26 7.99
N GLY A 157 23.03 -13.59 9.10
CA GLY A 157 22.76 -12.65 10.20
C GLY A 157 21.88 -11.47 9.78
N GLY A 158 20.83 -11.73 8.99
CA GLY A 158 20.05 -10.70 8.29
C GLY A 158 18.88 -10.04 9.04
N GLU A 159 18.76 -10.14 10.37
CA GLU A 159 17.53 -9.76 11.09
C GLU A 159 17.13 -8.28 10.95
N LEU A 160 18.09 -7.35 10.91
CA LEU A 160 17.84 -5.90 10.74
C LEU A 160 18.57 -5.35 9.51
N GLY A 161 18.35 -6.00 8.37
CA GLY A 161 18.96 -5.63 7.09
C GLY A 161 20.27 -6.36 6.81
N GLY A 162 21.05 -6.73 7.82
CA GLY A 162 22.25 -7.55 7.69
C GLY A 162 23.35 -6.91 6.82
N PRO A 163 24.33 -7.71 6.34
CA PRO A 163 25.44 -7.20 5.55
C PRO A 163 24.98 -6.58 4.22
N VAL A 164 25.65 -5.49 3.81
CA VAL A 164 25.26 -4.68 2.64
C VAL A 164 25.17 -5.49 1.36
N LYS A 165 26.07 -6.45 1.14
CA LYS A 165 26.06 -7.31 -0.05
C LYS A 165 24.75 -8.10 -0.17
N TYR A 166 24.37 -8.80 0.90
CA TYR A 166 23.15 -9.62 0.90
C TYR A 166 21.89 -8.77 0.87
N ARG A 167 21.86 -7.64 1.59
CA ARG A 167 20.69 -6.75 1.62
C ARG A 167 20.37 -6.19 0.24
N VAL A 168 21.39 -5.66 -0.47
CA VAL A 168 21.20 -5.07 -1.80
C VAL A 168 20.72 -6.15 -2.78
N MET A 169 21.38 -7.30 -2.81
CA MET A 169 21.00 -8.41 -3.69
C MET A 169 19.54 -8.84 -3.48
N THR A 170 19.11 -9.00 -2.22
CA THR A 170 17.75 -9.44 -1.91
C THR A 170 16.70 -8.35 -2.15
N SER A 171 17.03 -7.08 -1.89
CA SER A 171 16.15 -5.96 -2.21
C SER A 171 15.95 -5.82 -3.71
N THR A 172 17.00 -5.98 -4.52
CA THR A 172 16.87 -6.00 -5.99
C THR A 172 16.00 -7.14 -6.46
N PHE A 173 16.15 -8.34 -5.88
CA PHE A 173 15.28 -9.47 -6.21
C PHE A 173 13.82 -9.21 -5.85
N PHE A 174 13.52 -8.68 -4.67
CA PHE A 174 12.14 -8.33 -4.28
C PHE A 174 11.52 -7.25 -5.17
N MET A 175 12.31 -6.24 -5.60
CA MET A 175 11.85 -5.27 -6.58
C MET A 175 11.53 -5.93 -7.93
N SER A 176 12.33 -6.92 -8.36
CA SER A 176 12.05 -7.65 -9.60
C SER A 176 10.77 -8.49 -9.53
N LEU A 177 10.45 -9.07 -8.37
CA LEU A 177 9.18 -9.77 -8.14
C LEU A 177 8.00 -8.80 -8.25
N TRP A 178 8.10 -7.61 -7.64
CA TRP A 178 7.04 -6.61 -7.79
C TRP A 178 6.78 -6.21 -9.25
N PHE A 179 7.83 -6.05 -10.06
CA PHE A 179 7.64 -5.82 -11.50
C PHE A 179 7.05 -7.03 -12.22
N LEU A 180 7.44 -8.25 -11.84
CA LEU A 180 6.85 -9.49 -12.36
C LEU A 180 5.35 -9.53 -12.09
N TYR A 181 4.93 -9.28 -10.85
CA TYR A 181 3.53 -9.16 -10.44
C TYR A 181 2.77 -8.15 -11.30
N LEU A 182 3.30 -6.92 -11.43
CA LEU A 182 2.65 -5.88 -12.24
C LEU A 182 2.49 -6.29 -13.69
N ILE A 183 3.53 -6.88 -14.29
CA ILE A 183 3.51 -7.32 -15.69
C ILE A 183 2.50 -8.45 -15.88
N LEU A 184 2.54 -9.48 -15.04
CA LEU A 184 1.64 -10.64 -15.15
C LEU A 184 0.18 -10.22 -14.93
N SER A 185 -0.11 -9.44 -13.90
CA SER A 185 -1.46 -8.91 -13.64
C SER A 185 -1.94 -7.98 -14.75
N ALA A 186 -1.06 -7.17 -15.36
CA ALA A 186 -1.44 -6.33 -16.49
C ALA A 186 -1.72 -7.17 -17.75
N LEU A 187 -0.87 -8.16 -18.06
CA LEU A 187 -1.05 -9.03 -19.24
C LEU A 187 -2.36 -9.83 -19.15
N GLU A 188 -2.71 -10.32 -17.98
CA GLU A 188 -4.01 -10.96 -17.75
C GLU A 188 -5.15 -9.94 -17.87
N ALA A 189 -5.00 -8.74 -17.29
CA ALA A 189 -6.02 -7.70 -17.38
C ALA A 189 -6.32 -7.31 -18.83
N TYR A 190 -5.32 -7.32 -19.72
CA TYR A 190 -5.49 -7.06 -21.17
C TYR A 190 -5.82 -8.31 -22.00
N CYS A 191 -6.17 -9.43 -21.36
CA CYS A 191 -6.53 -10.70 -22.01
C CYS A 191 -5.41 -11.28 -22.90
N VAL A 192 -4.14 -10.91 -22.67
CA VAL A 192 -2.98 -11.47 -23.38
C VAL A 192 -2.67 -12.86 -22.86
N ILE A 193 -2.79 -13.04 -21.54
CA ILE A 193 -2.70 -14.33 -20.85
C ILE A 193 -4.10 -14.67 -20.34
N LYS A 194 -4.48 -15.94 -20.43
CA LYS A 194 -5.72 -16.41 -19.81
C LYS A 194 -5.51 -16.60 -18.31
N GLY A 195 -6.24 -15.82 -17.51
CA GLY A 195 -6.51 -16.15 -16.12
C GLY A 195 -7.38 -17.41 -16.01
N PHE A 196 -7.56 -17.89 -14.77
CA PHE A 196 -8.41 -19.03 -14.44
C PHE A 196 -9.73 -18.55 -13.81
#